data_AF-A0A3D5JJT3-F1
#
_entry.id   AF-A0A3D5JJT3-F1
#
_cell.length_a   1.000
_cell.length_b   1.000
_cell.length_c   1.000
_cell.angle_alpha   90.00
_cell.angle_beta   90.00
_cell.angle_gamma   90.00
#
_symmetry.space_group_name_H-M   'P 1'
#
loop_
_entity.id
_entity.type
_entity.pdbx_description
1 polymer ?
#
loop_
_entity_poly.entity_id
_entity_poly.type
_entity_poly.pdbx_seq_one_letter_code
_entity_poly.pdbx_strand_id
1 'polypeptide(L)'
;SYQLETTPSLRADIAILLNITPDHLVRHGGMEGYVAAKGRILAAAGTSGLVITGSEDTHVRALADAHGKAGGTIVTVSATDAPAGAKAVPALAGAHNAANAAVAAACLRHLGLDDATIEAGMAGFAGLAHRLQPVARSGDITFVNDSKATNGVATAKALAAFDNIYWIAGGEAKEDGLGEAAGATAAVTRAYLIGSAAEDFAATLASNRAGRVPVTLSGDLETATVTAFSDASAAQRKATILLSPAAASFDQFTSFVARGEAFTAIATRLASDGAAGGAMTGPITGGAHA
;
A
#
# COMPACT_ATOMS: atom_id res chain seq x y z
N SER A 1 5.63 5.11 16.48
CA SER A 1 6.20 6.25 17.21
C SER A 1 5.29 6.61 18.37
N TYR A 2 4.03 7.01 18.13
CA TYR A 2 3.05 7.34 19.19
C TYR A 2 3.01 6.35 20.37
N GLN A 3 2.82 5.06 20.09
CA GLN A 3 2.76 4.03 21.16
C GLN A 3 4.10 3.85 21.89
N LEU A 4 5.24 4.01 21.19
CA LEU A 4 6.57 3.83 21.79
C LEU A 4 6.90 4.95 22.79
N GLU A 5 6.37 6.15 22.61
CA GLU A 5 6.47 7.22 23.60
C GLU A 5 5.72 6.91 24.89
N THR A 6 4.59 6.20 24.80
CA THR A 6 3.73 5.90 25.94
C THR A 6 3.98 4.52 26.55
N THR A 7 5.00 3.79 26.09
CA THR A 7 5.30 2.41 26.57
C THR A 7 6.75 2.31 27.10
N PRO A 8 7.12 3.03 28.17
CA PRO A 8 8.49 3.04 28.71
C PRO A 8 8.91 1.71 29.36
N SER A 9 7.93 0.89 29.75
CA SER A 9 8.14 -0.42 30.37
C SER A 9 8.24 -1.57 29.36
N LEU A 10 8.12 -1.30 28.05
CA LEU A 10 8.28 -2.36 27.05
C LEU A 10 9.66 -3.01 27.20
N ARG A 11 9.66 -4.35 27.19
CA ARG A 11 10.86 -5.19 27.13
C ARG A 11 10.65 -6.17 25.99
N ALA A 12 11.42 -6.01 24.93
CA ALA A 12 11.29 -6.80 23.71
C ALA A 12 12.42 -7.83 23.64
N ASP A 13 12.08 -9.11 23.50
CA ASP A 13 13.09 -10.14 23.23
C ASP A 13 13.69 -9.94 21.83
N ILE A 14 12.86 -9.49 20.88
CA ILE A 14 13.26 -9.12 19.53
C ILE A 14 12.62 -7.77 19.17
N ALA A 15 13.43 -6.80 18.78
CA ALA A 15 13.01 -5.49 18.29
C ALA A 15 13.37 -5.33 16.81
N ILE A 16 12.42 -4.84 16.01
CA ILE A 16 12.61 -4.65 14.57
C ILE A 16 12.40 -3.18 14.22
N LEU A 17 13.34 -2.58 13.49
CA LEU A 17 13.22 -1.24 12.94
C LEU A 17 13.58 -1.25 11.44
N LEU A 18 12.55 -1.16 10.59
CA LEU A 18 12.68 -1.32 9.14
C LEU A 18 13.33 -0.13 8.43
N ASN A 19 12.80 1.08 8.65
CA ASN A 19 13.24 2.33 8.03
C ASN A 19 12.63 3.54 8.77
N ILE A 20 13.17 4.73 8.53
CA ILE A 20 12.66 6.01 9.04
C ILE A 20 12.66 7.05 7.90
N THR A 21 11.52 7.18 7.23
CA THR A 21 11.23 8.28 6.30
C THR A 21 10.30 9.31 6.95
N PRO A 22 10.31 10.59 6.50
CA PRO A 22 9.45 11.63 7.08
C PRO A 22 7.98 11.23 7.20
N ASP A 23 7.44 11.27 8.42
CA ASP A 23 6.02 11.10 8.71
C ASP A 23 5.72 11.68 10.11
N HIS A 24 4.51 12.20 10.31
CA HIS A 24 4.05 12.76 11.60
C HIS A 24 4.97 13.84 12.23
N LEU A 25 5.73 14.60 11.42
CA LEU A 25 6.81 15.48 11.92
C LEU A 25 6.33 16.55 12.89
N VAL A 26 5.18 17.17 12.62
CA VAL A 26 4.61 18.22 13.50
C VAL A 26 4.41 17.70 14.92
N ARG A 27 3.90 16.47 15.08
CA ARG A 27 3.72 15.84 16.38
C ARG A 27 5.04 15.56 17.11
N HIS A 28 6.10 15.29 16.35
CA HIS A 28 7.39 14.90 16.91
C HIS A 28 8.39 16.05 16.99
N GLY A 29 8.00 17.27 16.62
CA GLY A 29 8.93 18.41 16.59
C GLY A 29 10.02 18.28 15.52
N GLY A 30 9.70 17.63 14.40
CA GLY A 30 10.64 17.39 13.28
C GLY A 30 11.21 15.98 13.23
N MET A 31 12.17 15.78 12.32
CA MET A 31 12.78 14.47 12.06
C MET A 31 13.52 13.92 13.27
N GLU A 32 14.25 14.77 14.00
CA GLU A 32 15.03 14.34 15.16
C GLU A 32 14.15 13.69 16.23
N GLY A 33 13.06 14.35 16.62
CA GLY A 33 12.12 13.78 17.59
C GLY A 33 11.41 12.53 17.07
N TYR A 34 11.15 12.43 15.76
CA TYR A 34 10.55 11.24 15.17
C TYR A 34 11.51 10.04 15.19
N VAL A 35 12.78 10.28 14.86
CA VAL A 35 13.86 9.28 14.97
C VAL A 35 14.02 8.83 16.42
N ALA A 36 14.09 9.77 17.37
CA ALA A 36 14.17 9.46 18.79
C ALA A 36 12.97 8.63 19.26
N ALA A 37 11.76 8.96 18.81
CA ALA A 37 10.55 8.23 19.17
C ALA A 37 10.54 6.79 18.66
N LYS A 38 11.02 6.53 17.44
CA LYS A 38 11.16 5.16 16.92
C LYS A 38 12.33 4.42 17.55
N GLY A 39 13.45 5.10 17.80
CA GLY A 39 14.65 4.52 18.43
C GLY A 39 14.39 3.90 19.80
N ARG A 40 13.33 4.30 20.48
CA ARG A 40 12.86 3.66 21.72
C ARG A 40 12.62 2.15 21.58
N ILE A 41 12.32 1.62 20.39
CA ILE A 41 12.18 0.16 20.20
C ILE A 41 13.51 -0.58 20.41
N LEU A 42 14.66 0.02 20.08
CA LEU A 42 15.98 -0.56 20.37
C LEU A 42 16.27 -0.51 21.87
N ALA A 43 15.89 0.59 22.54
CA ALA A 43 16.01 0.69 23.99
C ALA A 43 15.12 -0.33 24.72
N ALA A 44 13.97 -0.68 24.15
CA ALA A 44 13.09 -1.72 24.67
C ALA A 44 13.72 -3.12 24.58
N ALA A 45 14.57 -3.40 23.58
CA ALA A 45 15.36 -4.63 23.55
C ALA A 45 16.49 -4.65 24.59
N GLY A 46 17.05 -3.47 24.91
CA GLY A 46 18.19 -3.37 25.81
C GLY A 46 19.41 -4.15 25.30
N THR A 47 20.30 -4.59 26.18
CA THR A 47 21.48 -5.39 25.79
C THR A 47 21.19 -6.89 25.72
N SER A 48 20.05 -7.34 26.24
CA SER A 48 19.66 -8.75 26.30
C SER A 48 18.82 -9.21 25.11
N GLY A 49 18.05 -8.30 24.49
CA GLY A 49 17.24 -8.59 23.32
C GLY A 49 18.02 -8.48 22.01
N LEU A 50 17.48 -9.10 20.96
CA LEU A 50 17.98 -8.95 19.60
C LEU A 50 17.34 -7.72 18.93
N VAL A 51 18.15 -6.90 18.29
CA VAL A 51 17.69 -5.85 17.37
C VAL A 51 17.92 -6.30 15.92
N ILE A 52 16.90 -6.20 15.08
CA ILE A 52 17.00 -6.45 13.63
C ILE A 52 16.67 -5.17 12.86
N THR A 53 17.55 -4.78 11.94
CA THR A 53 17.43 -3.53 11.17
C THR A 53 17.63 -3.74 9.68
N GLY A 54 17.10 -2.80 8.89
CA GLY A 54 17.46 -2.65 7.48
C GLY A 54 18.77 -1.88 7.29
N SER A 55 19.56 -2.23 6.28
CA SER A 55 20.84 -1.59 5.93
C SER A 55 20.72 -0.25 5.21
N GLU A 56 19.61 0.01 4.54
CA GLU A 56 19.52 1.09 3.54
C GLU A 56 19.32 2.49 4.17
N ASP A 57 18.73 2.56 5.35
CA ASP A 57 18.31 3.82 5.97
C ASP A 57 19.40 4.40 6.89
N THR A 58 19.81 5.65 6.64
CA THR A 58 20.89 6.32 7.38
C THR A 58 20.56 6.53 8.87
N HIS A 59 19.30 6.85 9.20
CA HIS A 59 18.87 7.03 10.59
C HIS A 59 18.84 5.71 11.34
N VAL A 60 18.33 4.65 10.70
CA VAL A 60 18.33 3.30 11.27
C VAL A 60 19.75 2.80 11.49
N ARG A 61 20.67 3.01 10.53
CA ARG A 61 22.08 2.66 10.70
C ARG A 61 22.72 3.38 11.88
N ALA A 62 22.50 4.69 12.01
CA ALA A 62 23.05 5.45 13.13
C ALA A 62 22.52 4.94 14.49
N LEU A 63 21.23 4.59 14.56
CA LEU A 63 20.62 4.00 15.77
C LEU A 63 21.19 2.60 16.07
N ALA A 64 21.36 1.77 15.05
CA ALA A 64 21.98 0.45 15.18
C ALA A 64 23.43 0.57 15.69
N ASP A 65 24.26 1.41 15.07
CA ASP A 65 25.65 1.63 15.49
C ASP A 65 25.74 2.09 16.96
N ALA A 66 24.85 3.00 17.38
CA ALA A 66 24.80 3.46 18.77
C ALA A 66 24.41 2.33 19.73
N HIS A 67 23.43 1.49 19.36
CA HIS A 67 23.00 0.35 20.16
C HIS A 67 24.09 -0.73 20.28
N GLY A 68 24.82 -1.00 19.20
CA GLY A 68 25.95 -1.94 19.20
C GLY A 68 27.10 -1.47 20.07
N LYS A 69 27.44 -0.17 20.01
CA LYS A 69 28.44 0.45 20.90
C LYS A 69 28.05 0.38 22.38
N ALA A 70 26.75 0.34 22.68
CA ALA A 70 26.22 0.14 24.02
C ALA A 70 26.18 -1.33 24.46
N GLY A 71 26.67 -2.27 23.63
CA GLY A 71 26.74 -3.70 23.93
C GLY A 71 25.47 -4.50 23.57
N GLY A 72 24.56 -3.92 22.77
CA GLY A 72 23.38 -4.61 22.27
C GLY A 72 23.66 -5.55 21.10
N THR A 73 22.85 -6.59 20.96
CA THR A 73 22.97 -7.57 19.86
C THR A 73 22.19 -7.09 18.65
N ILE A 74 22.84 -7.05 17.48
CA ILE A 74 22.24 -6.51 16.25
C ILE A 74 22.45 -7.47 15.08
N VAL A 75 21.40 -7.65 14.29
CA VAL A 75 21.44 -8.24 12.95
C VAL A 75 20.95 -7.21 11.95
N THR A 76 21.83 -6.78 11.04
CA THR A 76 21.47 -5.87 9.95
C THR A 76 21.30 -6.67 8.67
N VAL A 77 20.19 -6.45 7.96
CA VAL A 77 19.88 -7.13 6.70
C VAL A 77 19.53 -6.15 5.59
N SER A 78 19.67 -6.60 4.37
CA SER A 78 19.35 -5.89 3.14
C SER A 78 18.34 -6.68 2.30
N ALA A 79 17.89 -6.11 1.18
CA ALA A 79 17.04 -6.83 0.24
C ALA A 79 17.69 -8.08 -0.37
N THR A 80 19.04 -8.17 -0.39
CA THR A 80 19.74 -9.35 -0.93
C THR A 80 19.76 -10.54 0.02
N ASP A 81 19.45 -10.33 1.30
CA ASP A 81 19.41 -11.38 2.32
C ASP A 81 18.04 -12.09 2.39
N ALA A 82 17.11 -11.73 1.50
CA ALA A 82 15.80 -12.35 1.40
C ALA A 82 15.91 -13.82 0.99
N PRO A 83 15.09 -14.72 1.56
CA PRO A 83 15.02 -16.11 1.10
C PRO A 83 14.75 -16.20 -0.40
N ALA A 84 15.32 -17.21 -1.05
CA ALA A 84 15.32 -17.32 -2.51
C ALA A 84 13.89 -17.47 -3.05
N GLY A 85 13.03 -18.18 -2.34
CA GLY A 85 11.63 -18.38 -2.71
C GLY A 85 10.78 -17.12 -2.62
N ALA A 86 11.20 -16.07 -1.90
CA ALA A 86 10.46 -14.81 -1.82
C ALA A 86 10.25 -14.16 -3.21
N LYS A 87 11.18 -14.36 -4.15
CA LYS A 87 11.05 -13.87 -5.54
C LYS A 87 9.92 -14.56 -6.32
N ALA A 88 9.56 -15.78 -5.94
CA ALA A 88 8.50 -16.55 -6.57
C ALA A 88 7.11 -16.22 -5.98
N VAL A 89 7.05 -15.46 -4.88
CA VAL A 89 5.80 -15.07 -4.22
C VAL A 89 5.35 -13.71 -4.76
N PRO A 90 4.24 -13.63 -5.51
CA PRO A 90 3.80 -12.36 -6.12
C PRO A 90 3.58 -11.25 -5.09
N ALA A 91 3.07 -11.59 -3.91
CA ALA A 91 2.83 -10.63 -2.83
C ALA A 91 4.11 -10.07 -2.19
N LEU A 92 5.26 -10.70 -2.44
CA LEU A 92 6.58 -10.24 -1.99
C LEU A 92 7.43 -9.66 -3.12
N ALA A 93 6.84 -9.40 -4.29
CA ALA A 93 7.54 -8.79 -5.40
C ALA A 93 8.05 -7.37 -5.06
N GLY A 94 9.24 -7.03 -5.59
CA GLY A 94 9.87 -5.72 -5.45
C GLY A 94 10.88 -5.60 -4.30
N ALA A 95 11.82 -4.67 -4.44
CA ALA A 95 12.96 -4.51 -3.52
C ALA A 95 12.56 -4.24 -2.06
N HIS A 96 11.50 -3.46 -1.84
CA HIS A 96 11.02 -3.16 -0.48
C HIS A 96 10.43 -4.40 0.22
N ASN A 97 9.77 -5.29 -0.52
CA ASN A 97 9.24 -6.53 0.04
C ASN A 97 10.33 -7.57 0.25
N ALA A 98 11.36 -7.61 -0.61
CA ALA A 98 12.55 -8.40 -0.36
C ALA A 98 13.24 -7.98 0.96
N ALA A 99 13.39 -6.67 1.21
CA ALA A 99 13.91 -6.19 2.49
C ALA A 99 13.04 -6.60 3.70
N ASN A 100 11.71 -6.52 3.56
CA ASN A 100 10.78 -7.00 4.61
C ASN A 100 10.92 -8.52 4.84
N ALA A 101 11.05 -9.30 3.76
CA ALA A 101 11.22 -10.74 3.83
C ALA A 101 12.56 -11.12 4.49
N ALA A 102 13.64 -10.40 4.21
CA ALA A 102 14.94 -10.57 4.85
C ALA A 102 14.86 -10.34 6.36
N VAL A 103 14.21 -9.25 6.79
CA VAL A 103 14.01 -8.95 8.22
C VAL A 103 13.16 -10.02 8.90
N ALA A 104 12.07 -10.46 8.27
CA ALA A 104 11.23 -11.52 8.79
C ALA A 104 12.00 -12.84 8.91
N ALA A 105 12.76 -13.22 7.89
CA ALA A 105 13.59 -14.42 7.90
C ALA A 105 14.66 -14.38 9.01
N ALA A 106 15.34 -13.24 9.19
CA ALA A 106 16.31 -13.07 10.28
C ALA A 106 15.67 -13.27 11.66
N CYS A 107 14.46 -12.75 11.86
CA CYS A 107 13.69 -12.94 13.09
C CYS A 107 13.36 -14.42 13.31
N LEU A 108 12.81 -15.10 12.30
CA LEU A 108 12.41 -16.50 12.38
C LEU A 108 13.60 -17.45 12.58
N ARG A 109 14.75 -17.18 11.95
CA ARG A 109 15.99 -17.91 12.17
C ARG A 109 16.48 -17.77 13.61
N HIS A 110 16.40 -16.56 14.18
CA HIS A 110 16.73 -16.35 15.59
C HIS A 110 15.80 -17.11 16.53
N LEU A 111 14.54 -17.28 16.15
CA LEU A 111 13.56 -18.12 16.86
C LEU A 111 13.77 -19.64 16.64
N GLY A 112 14.77 -20.03 15.86
CA GLY A 112 15.15 -21.44 15.65
C GLY A 112 14.42 -22.14 14.51
N LEU A 113 13.72 -21.41 13.63
CA LEU A 113 13.13 -22.01 12.43
C LEU A 113 14.21 -22.24 11.36
N ASP A 114 14.14 -23.38 10.70
CA ASP A 114 14.99 -23.69 9.54
C ASP A 114 14.52 -22.97 8.27
N ASP A 115 15.42 -22.87 7.29
CA ASP A 115 15.12 -22.19 6.02
C ASP A 115 13.99 -22.87 5.25
N ALA A 116 13.84 -24.20 5.36
CA ALA A 116 12.77 -24.93 4.71
C ALA A 116 11.39 -24.50 5.21
N THR A 117 11.24 -24.36 6.53
CA THR A 117 10.00 -23.89 7.18
C THR A 117 9.71 -22.44 6.83
N ILE A 118 10.74 -21.58 6.81
CA ILE A 118 10.61 -20.18 6.46
C ILE A 118 10.14 -20.02 5.00
N GLU A 119 10.78 -20.73 4.06
CA GLU A 119 10.42 -20.72 2.64
C GLU A 119 8.99 -21.22 2.42
N ALA A 120 8.58 -22.29 3.10
CA ALA A 120 7.21 -22.80 3.03
C ALA A 120 6.17 -21.78 3.55
N GLY A 121 6.47 -21.11 4.67
CA GLY A 121 5.61 -20.04 5.21
C GLY A 121 5.50 -18.84 4.26
N MET A 122 6.60 -18.43 3.65
CA MET A 122 6.60 -17.35 2.65
C MET A 122 5.80 -17.70 1.40
N ALA A 123 5.90 -18.95 0.91
CA ALA A 123 5.15 -19.41 -0.24
C ALA A 123 3.63 -19.24 -0.07
N GLY A 124 3.12 -19.37 1.16
CA GLY A 124 1.71 -19.17 1.50
C GLY A 124 1.29 -17.71 1.73
N PHE A 125 2.22 -16.75 1.68
CA PHE A 125 1.90 -15.35 1.96
C PHE A 125 1.16 -14.70 0.77
N ALA A 126 -0.14 -14.45 0.96
CA ALA A 126 -1.00 -13.83 -0.05
C ALA A 126 -0.95 -12.29 -0.07
N GLY A 127 -0.10 -11.67 0.75
CA GLY A 127 -0.09 -10.22 0.95
C GLY A 127 -0.93 -9.79 2.15
N LEU A 128 -1.01 -8.48 2.36
CA LEU A 128 -1.87 -7.89 3.39
C LEU A 128 -3.11 -7.32 2.72
N ALA A 129 -4.26 -7.51 3.38
CA ALA A 129 -5.48 -6.85 2.95
C ALA A 129 -5.26 -5.33 2.82
N HIS A 130 -5.86 -4.73 1.79
CA HIS A 130 -5.80 -3.29 1.50
C HIS A 130 -4.41 -2.74 1.16
N ARG A 131 -3.46 -3.59 0.72
CA ARG A 131 -2.13 -3.19 0.24
C ARG A 131 -1.89 -3.73 -1.17
N LEU A 132 -2.18 -2.94 -2.19
CA LEU A 132 -2.18 -3.32 -3.62
C LEU A 132 -2.91 -4.66 -3.88
N GLN A 133 -3.99 -4.92 -3.15
CA GLN A 133 -4.69 -6.20 -3.16
C GLN A 133 -5.64 -6.29 -4.36
N PRO A 134 -5.46 -7.21 -5.32
CA PRO A 134 -6.50 -7.50 -6.30
C PRO A 134 -7.72 -8.08 -5.58
N VAL A 135 -8.89 -7.47 -5.76
CA VAL A 135 -10.12 -7.85 -5.04
C VAL A 135 -11.22 -8.38 -5.94
N ALA A 136 -11.24 -7.98 -7.21
CA ALA A 136 -12.19 -8.47 -8.20
C ALA A 136 -11.62 -8.34 -9.61
N ARG A 137 -12.20 -9.07 -10.57
CA ARG A 137 -11.88 -8.98 -11.99
C ARG A 137 -13.14 -9.13 -12.83
N SER A 138 -13.27 -8.28 -13.85
CA SER A 138 -14.31 -8.37 -14.88
C SER A 138 -13.68 -8.26 -16.26
N GLY A 139 -13.65 -9.35 -17.03
CA GLY A 139 -12.92 -9.41 -18.30
C GLY A 139 -11.45 -9.02 -18.13
N ASP A 140 -11.01 -7.96 -18.79
CA ASP A 140 -9.65 -7.42 -18.70
C ASP A 140 -9.47 -6.28 -17.68
N ILE A 141 -10.49 -6.00 -16.89
CA ILE A 141 -10.47 -4.98 -15.84
C ILE A 141 -10.18 -5.65 -14.50
N THR A 142 -9.14 -5.19 -13.80
CA THR A 142 -8.79 -5.64 -12.45
C THR A 142 -9.05 -4.53 -11.44
N PHE A 143 -9.74 -4.85 -10.35
CA PHE A 143 -9.94 -3.94 -9.23
C PHE A 143 -8.88 -4.18 -8.16
N VAL A 144 -8.17 -3.12 -7.76
CA VAL A 144 -7.08 -3.18 -6.80
C VAL A 144 -7.35 -2.27 -5.61
N ASN A 145 -7.36 -2.87 -4.43
CA ASN A 145 -7.56 -2.21 -3.15
C ASN A 145 -6.23 -1.88 -2.49
N ASP A 146 -5.88 -0.60 -2.46
CA ASP A 146 -4.75 -0.04 -1.74
C ASP A 146 -5.21 1.06 -0.76
N SER A 147 -6.35 0.86 -0.10
CA SER A 147 -6.95 1.85 0.83
C SER A 147 -6.00 2.29 1.96
N LYS A 148 -4.98 1.48 2.28
CA LYS A 148 -3.95 1.80 3.27
C LYS A 148 -2.94 2.86 2.79
N ALA A 149 -2.92 3.21 1.50
CA ALA A 149 -2.11 4.31 0.97
C ALA A 149 -2.69 5.68 1.36
N THR A 150 -2.51 6.06 2.62
CA THR A 150 -3.04 7.30 3.22
C THR A 150 -2.12 8.52 3.07
N ASN A 151 -1.14 8.46 2.17
CA ASN A 151 -0.23 9.57 1.84
C ASN A 151 0.29 9.47 0.39
N GLY A 152 0.84 10.57 -0.13
CA GLY A 152 1.33 10.67 -1.50
C GLY A 152 2.44 9.68 -1.85
N VAL A 153 3.38 9.42 -0.94
CA VAL A 153 4.51 8.49 -1.17
C VAL A 153 4.02 7.05 -1.36
N ALA A 154 3.05 6.60 -0.57
CA ALA A 154 2.46 5.27 -0.71
C ALA A 154 1.72 5.15 -2.05
N THR A 155 0.92 6.16 -2.41
CA THR A 155 0.20 6.17 -3.69
C THR A 155 1.13 6.26 -4.89
N ALA A 156 2.23 7.00 -4.83
CA ALA A 156 3.21 7.05 -5.91
C ALA A 156 3.77 5.65 -6.24
N LYS A 157 4.05 4.84 -5.20
CA LYS A 157 4.47 3.44 -5.37
C LYS A 157 3.37 2.56 -5.98
N ALA A 158 2.11 2.80 -5.61
CA ALA A 158 0.95 2.10 -6.16
C ALA A 158 0.77 2.40 -7.66
N LEU A 159 0.85 3.68 -8.04
CA LEU A 159 0.72 4.12 -9.43
C LEU A 159 1.83 3.59 -10.33
N ALA A 160 3.04 3.39 -9.79
CA ALA A 160 4.16 2.79 -10.52
C ALA A 160 4.03 1.27 -10.73
N ALA A 161 3.11 0.59 -10.03
CA ALA A 161 2.97 -0.86 -10.07
C ALA A 161 2.02 -1.37 -11.18
N PHE A 162 1.27 -0.48 -11.82
CA PHE A 162 0.23 -0.84 -12.79
C PHE A 162 0.27 0.06 -14.03
N ASP A 163 -0.34 -0.43 -15.11
CA ASP A 163 -0.56 0.31 -16.34
C ASP A 163 -2.06 0.61 -16.53
N ASN A 164 -2.37 1.62 -17.35
CA ASN A 164 -3.73 2.01 -17.73
C ASN A 164 -4.70 2.12 -16.53
N ILE A 165 -4.40 3.08 -15.66
CA ILE A 165 -5.01 3.20 -14.33
C ILE A 165 -6.22 4.15 -14.38
N TYR A 166 -7.33 3.67 -13.83
CA TYR A 166 -8.52 4.42 -13.46
C TYR A 166 -8.45 4.62 -11.94
N TRP A 167 -7.91 5.76 -11.54
CA TRP A 167 -7.41 5.98 -10.19
C TRP A 167 -8.48 6.63 -9.30
N ILE A 168 -8.82 6.00 -8.19
CA ILE A 168 -9.70 6.58 -7.17
C ILE A 168 -8.83 7.18 -6.07
N ALA A 169 -8.95 8.49 -5.86
CA ALA A 169 -8.14 9.27 -4.93
C ALA A 169 -8.97 10.20 -4.06
N GLY A 170 -8.46 10.58 -2.89
CA GLY A 170 -9.10 11.54 -1.99
C GLY A 170 -9.55 10.97 -0.65
N GLY A 171 -10.20 11.82 0.13
CA GLY A 171 -10.38 11.71 1.57
C GLY A 171 -9.88 12.96 2.29
N GLU A 172 -9.42 12.80 3.53
CA GLU A 172 -8.79 13.89 4.30
C GLU A 172 -7.28 13.99 3.98
N ALA A 173 -6.88 15.03 3.26
CA ALA A 173 -5.49 15.23 2.85
C ALA A 173 -4.56 15.48 4.05
N LYS A 174 -3.33 14.98 3.93
CA LYS A 174 -2.22 15.42 4.78
C LYS A 174 -1.69 16.78 4.29
N GLU A 175 -0.81 17.41 5.07
CA GLU A 175 -0.23 18.73 4.76
C GLU A 175 0.45 18.81 3.39
N ASP A 176 0.99 17.70 2.88
CA ASP A 176 1.66 17.59 1.58
C ASP A 176 0.69 17.32 0.41
N GLY A 177 -0.62 17.20 0.67
CA GLY A 177 -1.63 16.92 -0.34
C GLY A 177 -1.34 15.62 -1.11
N LEU A 178 -1.25 15.70 -2.43
CA LEU A 178 -0.85 14.56 -3.28
C LEU A 178 0.64 14.21 -3.18
N GLY A 179 1.49 15.14 -2.75
CA GLY A 179 2.93 14.92 -2.65
C GLY A 179 3.56 14.28 -3.89
N GLU A 180 4.33 13.21 -3.69
CA GLU A 180 4.98 12.45 -4.77
C GLU A 180 4.00 11.81 -5.76
N ALA A 181 2.75 11.53 -5.35
CA ALA A 181 1.77 10.90 -6.24
C ALA A 181 1.43 11.78 -7.44
N ALA A 182 1.49 13.12 -7.29
CA ALA A 182 1.29 14.02 -8.40
C ALA A 182 2.32 13.77 -9.53
N GLY A 183 3.58 13.48 -9.19
CA GLY A 183 4.62 13.17 -10.16
C GLY A 183 4.53 11.79 -10.80
N ALA A 184 3.79 10.85 -10.21
CA ALA A 184 3.74 9.44 -10.61
C ALA A 184 2.52 9.09 -11.48
N THR A 185 2.03 10.03 -12.27
CA THR A 185 0.73 9.92 -12.97
C THR A 185 0.81 9.41 -14.41
N ALA A 186 1.98 9.00 -14.89
CA ALA A 186 2.20 8.60 -16.30
C ALA A 186 1.27 7.47 -16.79
N ALA A 187 0.94 6.52 -15.91
CA ALA A 187 0.04 5.41 -16.22
C ALA A 187 -1.45 5.73 -15.98
N VAL A 188 -1.77 6.91 -15.44
CA VAL A 188 -3.14 7.28 -15.07
C VAL A 188 -3.91 7.79 -16.27
N THR A 189 -4.98 7.09 -16.62
CA THR A 189 -5.91 7.46 -17.69
C THR A 189 -6.92 8.49 -17.23
N ARG A 190 -7.43 8.34 -16.01
CA ARG A 190 -8.36 9.28 -15.36
C ARG A 190 -8.30 9.12 -13.84
N ALA A 191 -8.45 10.23 -13.13
CA ALA A 191 -8.61 10.24 -11.67
C ALA A 191 -10.06 10.55 -11.28
N TYR A 192 -10.58 9.83 -10.30
CA TYR A 192 -11.92 9.95 -9.73
C TYR A 192 -11.76 10.37 -8.28
N LEU A 193 -12.13 11.61 -7.97
CA LEU A 193 -11.79 12.25 -6.70
C LEU A 193 -12.98 12.24 -5.75
N ILE A 194 -12.71 11.83 -4.51
CA ILE A 194 -13.69 11.69 -3.43
C ILE A 194 -13.27 12.49 -2.19
N GLY A 195 -14.23 12.71 -1.29
CA GLY A 195 -13.94 13.28 0.03
C GLY A 195 -13.53 14.76 0.01
N SER A 196 -13.06 15.24 1.16
CA SER A 196 -12.79 16.67 1.38
C SER A 196 -11.64 17.23 0.55
N ALA A 197 -10.65 16.41 0.22
CA ALA A 197 -9.49 16.81 -0.59
C ALA A 197 -9.74 16.85 -2.11
N ALA A 198 -10.95 16.54 -2.59
CA ALA A 198 -11.21 16.34 -4.01
C ALA A 198 -10.87 17.57 -4.88
N GLU A 199 -11.27 18.77 -4.45
CA GLU A 199 -11.00 20.01 -5.20
C GLU A 199 -9.50 20.36 -5.23
N ASP A 200 -8.82 20.23 -4.10
CA ASP A 200 -7.37 20.51 -3.99
C ASP A 200 -6.55 19.53 -4.85
N PHE A 201 -6.94 18.26 -4.85
CA PHE A 201 -6.32 17.24 -5.68
C PHE A 201 -6.59 17.50 -7.17
N ALA A 202 -7.80 17.95 -7.53
CA ALA A 202 -8.12 18.34 -8.91
C ALA A 202 -7.23 19.50 -9.38
N ALA A 203 -7.08 20.55 -8.57
CA ALA A 203 -6.23 21.70 -8.87
C ALA A 203 -4.75 21.29 -9.04
N THR A 204 -4.27 20.39 -8.18
CA THR A 204 -2.90 19.86 -8.23
C THR A 204 -2.67 19.06 -9.51
N LEU A 205 -3.61 18.17 -9.89
CA LEU A 205 -3.50 17.36 -11.10
C LEU A 205 -3.65 18.19 -12.38
N ALA A 206 -4.44 19.26 -12.36
CA ALA A 206 -4.62 20.16 -13.50
C ALA A 206 -3.36 21.03 -13.77
N SER A 207 -2.62 21.38 -12.72
CA SER A 207 -1.40 22.19 -12.79
C SER A 207 -0.10 21.36 -12.91
N ASN A 208 -0.24 20.03 -12.98
CA ASN A 208 0.88 19.11 -12.95
C ASN A 208 1.78 19.20 -14.19
N ARG A 209 3.09 19.35 -13.97
CA ARG A 209 4.10 19.40 -15.03
C ARG A 209 4.38 18.03 -15.67
N ALA A 210 4.09 16.94 -14.98
CA ALA A 210 4.29 15.58 -15.50
C ALA A 210 3.26 15.18 -16.57
N GLY A 211 2.20 15.98 -16.73
CA GLY A 211 1.11 15.72 -17.67
C GLY A 211 -0.24 16.00 -17.01
N ARG A 212 -1.18 16.53 -17.78
CA ARG A 212 -2.56 16.75 -17.30
C ARG A 212 -3.28 15.41 -17.24
N VAL A 213 -3.73 15.03 -16.05
CA VAL A 213 -4.60 13.88 -15.84
C VAL A 213 -6.05 14.35 -15.94
N PRO A 214 -6.91 13.72 -16.77
CA PRO A 214 -8.35 13.97 -16.73
C PRO A 214 -8.90 13.64 -15.33
N VAL A 215 -9.72 14.53 -14.78
CA VAL A 215 -10.29 14.39 -13.43
C VAL A 215 -11.82 14.34 -13.52
N THR A 216 -12.43 13.52 -12.68
CA THR A 216 -13.86 13.51 -12.37
C THR A 216 -14.03 13.72 -10.87
N LEU A 217 -14.78 14.75 -10.46
CA LEU A 217 -15.18 14.93 -9.06
C LEU A 217 -16.37 14.00 -8.77
N SER A 218 -16.11 12.89 -8.10
CA SER A 218 -17.11 11.85 -7.84
C SER A 218 -17.82 12.01 -6.50
N GLY A 219 -17.22 12.74 -5.55
CA GLY A 219 -17.78 12.98 -4.23
C GLY A 219 -17.63 11.79 -3.29
N ASP A 220 -18.13 10.60 -3.67
CA ASP A 220 -18.10 9.38 -2.87
C ASP A 220 -17.51 8.17 -3.61
N LEU A 221 -17.18 7.14 -2.82
CA LEU A 221 -16.48 5.93 -3.29
C LEU A 221 -17.34 5.07 -4.25
N GLU A 222 -18.65 5.00 -4.02
CA GLU A 222 -19.58 4.24 -4.88
C GLU A 222 -19.63 4.86 -6.27
N THR A 223 -19.91 6.16 -6.34
CA THR A 223 -19.96 6.94 -7.57
C THR A 223 -18.63 6.88 -8.32
N ALA A 224 -17.51 7.04 -7.61
CA ALA A 224 -16.17 6.93 -8.20
C ALA A 224 -15.92 5.56 -8.83
N THR A 225 -16.22 4.49 -8.09
CA THR A 225 -15.92 3.11 -8.54
C THR A 225 -16.82 2.70 -9.71
N VAL A 226 -18.11 3.05 -9.68
CA VAL A 226 -19.06 2.79 -10.76
C VAL A 226 -18.67 3.56 -12.03
N THR A 227 -18.34 4.84 -11.90
CA THR A 227 -17.94 5.66 -13.06
C THR A 227 -16.62 5.17 -13.65
N ALA A 228 -15.64 4.85 -12.81
CA ALA A 228 -14.37 4.25 -13.23
C ALA A 228 -14.57 2.95 -14.00
N PHE A 229 -15.47 2.08 -13.51
CA PHE A 229 -15.78 0.83 -14.18
C PHE A 229 -16.49 1.01 -15.52
N SER A 230 -17.44 1.94 -15.60
CA SER A 230 -18.12 2.29 -16.85
C SER A 230 -17.12 2.78 -17.91
N ASP A 231 -16.26 3.74 -17.55
CA ASP A 231 -15.28 4.33 -18.46
C ASP A 231 -14.21 3.30 -18.89
N ALA A 232 -13.76 2.43 -17.96
CA ALA A 232 -12.82 1.36 -18.27
C ALA A 232 -13.43 0.30 -19.20
N SER A 233 -14.70 -0.05 -18.98
CA SER A 233 -15.43 -1.01 -19.82
C SER A 233 -15.63 -0.48 -21.23
N ALA A 234 -15.98 0.79 -21.37
CA ALA A 234 -16.16 1.44 -22.67
C ALA A 234 -14.86 1.50 -23.49
N ALA A 235 -13.69 1.56 -22.83
CA ALA A 235 -12.39 1.63 -23.50
C ALA A 235 -11.92 0.30 -24.11
N GLN A 236 -12.56 -0.83 -23.76
CA GLN A 236 -12.30 -2.19 -24.28
C GLN A 236 -10.81 -2.56 -24.31
N ARG A 237 -10.09 -2.23 -23.25
CA ARG A 237 -8.67 -2.52 -23.09
C ARG A 237 -8.39 -2.99 -21.66
N LYS A 238 -7.27 -3.69 -21.47
CA LYS A 238 -6.80 -4.07 -20.14
C LYS A 238 -6.65 -2.83 -19.27
N ALA A 239 -7.30 -2.81 -18.11
CA ALA A 239 -7.35 -1.65 -17.24
C ALA A 239 -7.25 -2.04 -15.76
N THR A 240 -6.75 -1.12 -14.96
CA THR A 240 -6.69 -1.26 -13.50
C THR A 240 -7.54 -0.19 -12.85
N ILE A 241 -8.57 -0.56 -12.11
CA ILE A 241 -9.31 0.35 -11.23
C ILE A 241 -8.65 0.30 -9.86
N LEU A 242 -7.94 1.36 -9.50
CA LEU A 242 -7.07 1.39 -8.33
C LEU A 242 -7.62 2.36 -7.29
N LEU A 243 -8.03 1.83 -6.13
CA LEU A 243 -8.21 2.64 -4.93
C LEU A 243 -6.85 2.84 -4.26
N SER A 244 -6.24 4.01 -4.45
CA SER A 244 -5.01 4.42 -3.76
C SER A 244 -5.13 5.89 -3.33
N PRO A 245 -5.71 6.17 -2.16
CA PRO A 245 -6.36 7.44 -1.89
C PRO A 245 -5.42 8.64 -1.72
N ALA A 246 -4.15 8.41 -1.37
CA ALA A 246 -3.18 9.45 -0.97
C ALA A 246 -3.63 10.31 0.24
N ALA A 247 -4.70 9.91 0.91
CA ALA A 247 -5.36 10.66 1.96
C ALA A 247 -5.92 9.73 3.05
N ALA A 248 -6.07 10.27 4.26
CA ALA A 248 -6.77 9.58 5.34
C ALA A 248 -8.26 9.39 4.98
N SER A 249 -8.96 8.54 5.72
CA SER A 249 -10.34 8.14 5.39
C SER A 249 -11.40 8.80 6.27
N PHE A 250 -11.01 9.59 7.27
CA PHE A 250 -11.87 9.94 8.41
C PHE A 250 -12.99 10.93 8.09
N ASP A 251 -12.94 11.55 6.92
CA ASP A 251 -13.98 12.43 6.40
C ASP A 251 -15.23 11.66 5.95
N GLN A 252 -15.08 10.41 5.47
CA GLN A 252 -16.18 9.60 4.94
C GLN A 252 -16.30 8.20 5.57
N PHE A 253 -15.27 7.74 6.30
CA PHE A 253 -15.19 6.38 6.85
C PHE A 253 -14.52 6.35 8.24
N THR A 254 -14.87 5.36 9.05
CA THR A 254 -14.29 5.18 10.39
C THR A 254 -12.83 4.73 10.38
N SER A 255 -12.36 4.15 9.28
CA SER A 255 -10.97 3.71 9.10
C SER A 255 -10.65 3.39 7.64
N PHE A 256 -9.36 3.27 7.31
CA PHE A 256 -8.94 2.81 5.98
C PHE A 256 -9.41 1.38 5.68
N VAL A 257 -9.62 0.56 6.72
CA VAL A 257 -10.16 -0.81 6.60
C VAL A 257 -11.61 -0.72 6.11
N ALA A 258 -12.45 0.08 6.76
CA ALA A 258 -13.85 0.26 6.37
C ALA A 258 -13.99 0.80 4.93
N ARG A 259 -13.14 1.76 4.54
CA ARG A 259 -13.08 2.25 3.14
C ARG A 259 -12.68 1.14 2.16
N GLY A 260 -11.69 0.33 2.54
CA GLY A 260 -11.19 -0.79 1.72
C GLY A 260 -12.21 -1.91 1.57
N GLU A 261 -12.95 -2.25 2.63
CA GLU A 261 -14.03 -3.23 2.61
C GLU A 261 -15.19 -2.75 1.73
N ALA A 262 -15.58 -1.48 1.85
CA ALA A 262 -16.59 -0.87 0.99
C ALA A 262 -16.21 -0.96 -0.49
N PHE A 263 -14.98 -0.58 -0.85
CA PHE A 263 -14.49 -0.72 -2.23
C PHE A 263 -14.53 -2.17 -2.71
N THR A 264 -14.14 -3.12 -1.87
CA THR A 264 -14.14 -4.56 -2.21
C THR A 264 -15.55 -5.06 -2.49
N ALA A 265 -16.53 -4.66 -1.68
CA ALA A 265 -17.94 -5.00 -1.90
C ALA A 265 -18.47 -4.45 -3.22
N ILE A 266 -18.17 -3.19 -3.53
CA ILE A 266 -18.58 -2.52 -4.78
C ILE A 266 -17.94 -3.21 -5.99
N ALA A 267 -16.62 -3.44 -5.93
CA ALA A 267 -15.87 -4.10 -6.98
C ALA A 267 -16.39 -5.52 -7.28
N THR A 268 -16.69 -6.29 -6.22
CA THR A 268 -17.23 -7.65 -6.35
C THR A 268 -18.61 -7.66 -7.00
N ARG A 269 -19.48 -6.72 -6.60
CA ARG A 269 -20.80 -6.55 -7.21
C ARG A 269 -20.70 -6.21 -8.69
N LEU A 270 -19.91 -5.19 -9.04
CA LEU A 270 -19.73 -4.76 -10.43
C LEU A 270 -19.13 -5.85 -11.32
N ALA A 271 -18.18 -6.62 -10.79
CA ALA A 271 -17.59 -7.75 -11.52
C ALA A 271 -18.60 -8.88 -11.78
N SER A 272 -19.50 -9.13 -10.84
CA SER A 272 -20.56 -10.13 -10.98
C SER A 272 -21.62 -9.67 -12.00
N ASP A 273 -22.04 -8.42 -11.94
CA ASP A 273 -23.02 -7.83 -12.85
C ASP A 273 -22.48 -7.76 -14.30
N GLY A 274 -21.19 -7.44 -14.47
CA GLY A 274 -20.52 -7.44 -15.76
C GLY A 274 -20.43 -8.83 -16.41
N ALA A 275 -20.24 -9.88 -15.60
CA ALA A 275 -20.25 -11.26 -16.08
C ALA A 275 -21.66 -11.71 -16.52
N ALA A 276 -22.70 -11.29 -15.80
CA ALA A 276 -24.10 -11.60 -16.16
C ALA A 276 -24.55 -10.86 -17.43
N GLY A 277 -24.11 -9.61 -17.63
CA GLY A 277 -24.42 -8.82 -18.83
C GLY A 277 -23.78 -9.36 -20.12
N GLY A 278 -22.66 -10.09 -20.02
CA GLY A 278 -22.00 -10.73 -21.17
C GLY A 278 -22.69 -12.01 -21.67
N ALA A 279 -23.56 -12.63 -20.87
CA ALA A 279 -24.24 -13.89 -21.21
C ALA A 279 -25.58 -13.70 -21.95
N MET A 280 -26.03 -12.47 -22.19
CA MET A 280 -27.32 -12.17 -22.83
C MET A 280 -27.13 -11.69 -24.27
N THR A 281 -26.66 -12.58 -25.16
CA THR A 281 -26.92 -12.46 -26.60
C THR A 281 -27.98 -13.47 -27.02
N GLY A 282 -29.25 -13.10 -26.78
CA GLY A 282 -30.45 -13.40 -27.58
C GLY A 282 -30.82 -14.86 -27.95
N PRO A 283 -32.11 -15.24 -27.85
CA PRO A 283 -32.58 -16.55 -28.27
C PRO A 283 -32.50 -16.69 -29.79
N ILE A 284 -32.00 -17.83 -30.27
CA ILE A 284 -32.19 -18.23 -31.67
C ILE A 284 -33.68 -18.53 -31.85
N THR A 285 -34.42 -17.56 -32.38
CA THR A 285 -35.69 -17.80 -33.06
C THR A 285 -35.39 -18.54 -34.35
N GLY A 286 -35.67 -19.84 -34.37
CA GLY A 286 -35.64 -20.67 -35.58
C GLY A 286 -37.01 -21.30 -35.81
N GLY A 287 -37.93 -20.53 -36.41
CA GLY A 287 -39.19 -21.03 -36.93
C GLY A 287 -39.06 -21.49 -38.38
N ALA A 288 -39.50 -22.73 -38.61
CA ALA A 288 -40.10 -23.32 -39.81
C ALA A 288 -39.40 -23.22 -41.19
N HIS A 289 -39.09 -24.40 -41.76
CA HIS A 289 -39.67 -24.85 -43.04
C HIS A 289 -39.35 -26.35 -43.30
N ALA A 290 -40.39 -27.17 -43.24
CA ALA A 290 -40.71 -28.41 -43.98
C ALA A 290 -41.49 -29.38 -43.09
#